data_AF-A0AAW9TNM8-F1
#
_entry.id   AF-A0AAW9TNM8-F1
#
_cell.length_a   1.000
_cell.length_b   1.000
_cell.length_c   1.000
_cell.angle_alpha   90.00
_cell.angle_beta   90.00
_cell.angle_gamma   90.00
#
_symmetry.space_group_name_H-M   'P 1'
#
loop_
_entity.id
_entity.type
_entity.pdbx_description
1 polymer ?
#
loop_
_entity_poly.entity_id
_entity_poly.type
_entity_poly.pdbx_seq_one_letter_code
_entity_poly.pdbx_strand_id
1 'polypeptide(L)'
;MTKASDLEPEDAIHRGPPVTVDRYGAGKRVNHWITASSLILLALSGLAMFHPSLFFLTGLFGGGQNTRMLHPWIGVVLFFSFYIFFFQLWKANLFTRADMGWFTGIRDVIGGHEDRLPEMGKYNAGQKVIFWAMALLIVALIITGVIIWDQYFYSYTSIETKRFAVLAHAVAAVLIICVFIVHVYAAFWTRGTFRAMTKGSVTGGWAWRHHRKWLKELAGRGRIDPAE
;
A
#
# COMPACT_ATOMS: atom_id res chain seq x y z
N MET A 1 16.05 4.61 -26.66
CA MET A 1 14.99 4.04 -25.79
C MET A 1 14.56 5.10 -24.80
N THR A 2 13.40 5.72 -25.03
CA THR A 2 12.79 6.68 -24.09
C THR A 2 12.55 5.98 -22.75
N LYS A 3 13.26 6.40 -21.70
CA LYS A 3 12.95 5.97 -20.34
C LYS A 3 11.48 6.28 -20.09
N ALA A 4 10.69 5.27 -19.73
CA ALA A 4 9.34 5.51 -19.22
C ALA A 4 9.49 6.48 -18.04
N SER A 5 8.90 7.67 -18.17
CA SER A 5 8.94 8.69 -17.13
C SER A 5 8.07 8.23 -15.97
N ASP A 6 8.57 8.33 -14.74
CA ASP A 6 7.82 8.00 -13.51
C ASP A 6 6.71 9.03 -13.21
N LEU A 7 6.55 10.04 -14.07
CA LEU A 7 5.57 11.11 -13.94
C LEU A 7 4.17 10.66 -14.35
N GLU A 8 3.21 10.89 -13.46
CA GLU A 8 1.80 10.70 -13.76
C GLU A 8 1.21 11.96 -14.42
N PRO A 9 0.10 11.85 -15.16
CA PRO A 9 -0.57 13.00 -15.77
C PRO A 9 -1.08 14.05 -14.77
N GLU A 10 -1.26 13.67 -13.52
CA GLU A 10 -1.77 14.52 -12.43
C GLU A 10 -0.65 15.16 -11.59
N ASP A 11 0.61 14.84 -11.84
CA ASP A 11 1.74 15.44 -11.13
C ASP A 11 1.95 16.88 -11.64
N ALA A 12 1.94 17.85 -10.72
CA ALA A 12 2.11 19.28 -11.01
C ALA A 12 2.86 20.00 -9.88
N ILE A 13 3.62 21.04 -10.22
CA ILE A 13 4.31 21.90 -9.25
C ILE A 13 3.52 23.20 -9.13
N HIS A 14 3.08 23.50 -7.91
CA HIS A 14 2.39 24.72 -7.54
C HIS A 14 3.34 25.67 -6.83
N ARG A 15 3.58 26.84 -7.43
CA ARG A 15 4.43 27.89 -6.86
C ARG A 15 3.64 28.66 -5.79
N GLY A 16 4.23 28.83 -4.61
CA GLY A 16 3.64 29.59 -3.51
C GLY A 16 4.44 29.42 -2.21
N PRO A 17 4.14 30.17 -1.14
CA PRO A 17 4.68 29.93 0.20
C PRO A 17 3.72 29.04 1.03
N PRO A 18 3.95 27.73 1.19
CA PRO A 18 5.06 26.92 0.68
C PRO A 18 4.78 26.29 -0.70
N VAL A 19 5.85 25.96 -1.43
CA VAL A 19 5.76 25.24 -2.72
C VAL A 19 5.14 23.87 -2.45
N THR A 20 4.14 23.50 -3.23
CA THR A 20 3.48 22.20 -3.15
C THR A 20 3.59 21.45 -4.47
N VAL A 21 3.64 20.13 -4.37
CA VAL A 21 3.71 19.23 -5.53
C VAL A 21 2.59 18.22 -5.40
N ASP A 22 1.76 18.14 -6.43
CA ASP A 22 0.71 17.12 -6.51
C ASP A 22 1.33 15.74 -6.73
N ARG A 23 0.89 14.78 -5.91
CA ARG A 23 1.42 13.42 -5.92
C ARG A 23 0.35 12.38 -6.26
N TYR A 24 -0.89 12.61 -5.79
CA TYR A 24 -2.02 11.71 -5.99
C TYR A 24 -3.31 12.46 -6.27
N GLY A 25 -3.96 12.14 -7.40
CA GLY A 25 -5.32 12.60 -7.71
C GLY A 25 -6.38 12.05 -6.74
N ALA A 26 -7.55 12.69 -6.71
CA ALA A 26 -8.62 12.36 -5.75
C ALA A 26 -9.07 10.90 -5.83
N GLY A 27 -9.24 10.35 -7.04
CA GLY A 27 -9.65 8.95 -7.24
C GLY A 27 -8.67 7.95 -6.63
N LYS A 28 -7.36 8.17 -6.81
CA LYS A 28 -6.30 7.33 -6.22
C LYS A 28 -6.36 7.37 -4.69
N ARG A 29 -6.59 8.55 -4.10
CA ARG A 29 -6.71 8.70 -2.63
C ARG A 29 -7.95 8.00 -2.08
N VAL A 30 -9.10 8.19 -2.72
CA VAL A 30 -10.35 7.52 -2.30
C VAL A 30 -10.18 6.00 -2.35
N ASN A 31 -9.63 5.47 -3.45
CA ASN A 31 -9.39 4.04 -3.57
C ASN A 31 -8.41 3.51 -2.51
N HIS A 32 -7.34 4.27 -2.22
CA HIS A 32 -6.42 3.94 -1.12
C HIS A 32 -7.13 3.86 0.24
N TRP A 33 -8.01 4.81 0.56
CA TRP A 33 -8.75 4.80 1.83
C TRP A 33 -9.78 3.66 1.91
N ILE A 34 -10.38 3.27 0.79
CA ILE A 34 -11.22 2.06 0.73
C ILE A 34 -10.36 0.82 1.03
N THR A 35 -9.25 0.65 0.32
CA THR A 35 -8.29 -0.44 0.54
C THR A 35 -7.81 -0.49 1.99
N ALA A 36 -7.39 0.65 2.55
CA ALA A 36 -6.87 0.75 3.92
C ALA A 36 -7.95 0.39 4.95
N SER A 37 -9.17 0.90 4.78
CA SER A 37 -10.30 0.60 5.67
C SER A 37 -10.67 -0.87 5.61
N SER A 38 -10.73 -1.47 4.42
CA SER A 38 -10.97 -2.91 4.24
C SER A 38 -9.91 -3.75 4.93
N LEU A 39 -8.62 -3.40 4.77
CA LEU A 39 -7.52 -4.14 5.40
C LEU A 39 -7.58 -4.05 6.93
N ILE A 40 -7.92 -2.89 7.49
CA ILE A 40 -8.11 -2.72 8.94
C ILE A 40 -9.26 -3.59 9.44
N LEU A 41 -10.42 -3.54 8.78
CA LEU A 41 -11.59 -4.34 9.16
C LEU A 41 -11.30 -5.85 9.06
N LEU A 42 -10.58 -6.28 8.02
CA LEU A 42 -10.14 -7.67 7.85
C LEU A 42 -9.14 -8.10 8.91
N ALA A 43 -8.17 -7.25 9.25
CA ALA A 43 -7.23 -7.54 10.31
C ALA A 43 -7.94 -7.71 11.65
N LEU A 44 -8.88 -6.83 12.01
CA LEU A 44 -9.63 -6.91 13.26
C LEU A 44 -10.54 -8.15 13.32
N SER A 45 -11.32 -8.39 12.27
CA SER A 45 -12.21 -9.58 12.20
C SER A 45 -11.42 -10.89 12.11
N GLY A 46 -10.32 -10.91 11.36
CA GLY A 46 -9.42 -12.06 11.24
C GLY A 46 -8.73 -12.39 12.56
N LEU A 47 -8.19 -11.38 13.26
CA LEU A 47 -7.61 -11.54 14.59
C LEU A 47 -8.63 -12.08 15.61
N ALA A 48 -9.88 -11.64 15.52
CA ALA A 48 -10.97 -12.14 16.36
C ALA A 48 -11.22 -13.65 16.18
N MET A 49 -10.99 -14.17 14.97
CA MET A 49 -11.11 -15.60 14.63
C MET A 49 -9.79 -16.37 14.79
N PHE A 50 -8.65 -15.67 14.86
CA PHE A 50 -7.32 -16.28 14.93
C PHE A 50 -6.95 -16.72 16.35
N HIS A 51 -7.22 -15.90 17.35
CA HIS A 51 -6.88 -16.20 18.75
C HIS A 51 -8.07 -15.96 19.70
N PRO A 52 -8.43 -16.93 20.58
CA PRO A 52 -9.61 -16.81 21.44
C PRO A 52 -9.64 -15.57 22.34
N SER A 53 -8.49 -15.10 22.83
CA SER A 53 -8.43 -13.89 23.66
C SER A 53 -8.85 -12.61 22.93
N LEU A 54 -8.84 -12.64 21.59
CA LEU A 54 -9.23 -11.52 20.73
C LEU A 54 -10.70 -11.63 20.28
N PHE A 55 -11.44 -12.64 20.73
CA PHE A 55 -12.83 -12.86 20.32
C PHE A 55 -13.75 -11.67 20.63
N PHE A 56 -13.42 -10.85 21.63
CA PHE A 56 -14.16 -9.62 21.95
C PHE A 56 -14.25 -8.64 20.75
N LEU A 57 -13.28 -8.69 19.82
CA LEU A 57 -13.28 -7.87 18.60
C LEU A 57 -14.47 -8.18 17.69
N THR A 58 -15.10 -9.36 17.81
CA THR A 58 -16.34 -9.69 17.07
C THR A 58 -17.49 -8.74 17.42
N GLY A 59 -17.47 -8.10 18.58
CA GLY A 59 -18.44 -7.08 18.96
C GLY A 59 -18.48 -5.89 18.01
N LEU A 60 -17.35 -5.55 17.35
CA LEU A 60 -17.27 -4.48 16.35
C LEU A 60 -18.09 -4.79 15.08
N PHE A 61 -18.38 -6.07 14.83
CA PHE A 61 -19.13 -6.54 13.67
C PHE A 61 -20.54 -7.01 14.05
N GLY A 62 -20.97 -6.82 15.31
CA GLY A 62 -22.27 -7.28 15.80
C GLY A 62 -22.29 -8.76 16.22
N GLY A 63 -21.13 -9.34 16.55
CA GLY A 63 -20.99 -10.70 17.08
C GLY A 63 -20.28 -11.68 16.14
N GLY A 64 -20.06 -12.91 16.61
CA GLY A 64 -19.28 -13.93 15.88
C GLY A 64 -19.91 -14.33 14.54
N GLN A 65 -21.24 -14.44 14.48
CA GLN A 65 -21.98 -14.81 13.27
C GLN A 65 -21.78 -13.76 12.17
N ASN A 66 -21.97 -12.49 12.50
CA ASN A 66 -21.77 -11.39 11.56
C ASN A 66 -20.30 -11.23 11.18
N THR A 67 -19.36 -11.40 12.11
CA THR A 67 -17.92 -11.38 11.82
C THR A 67 -17.57 -12.42 10.75
N ARG A 68 -18.01 -13.68 10.95
CA ARG A 68 -17.79 -14.78 9.99
C ARG A 68 -18.44 -14.52 8.64
N MET A 69 -19.62 -13.90 8.62
CA MET A 69 -20.34 -13.57 7.39
C MET A 69 -19.67 -12.42 6.62
N LEU A 70 -19.31 -11.33 7.30
CA LEU A 70 -18.81 -10.11 6.68
C LEU A 70 -17.35 -10.21 6.24
N HIS A 71 -16.51 -10.90 7.02
CA HIS A 71 -15.06 -11.00 6.76
C HIS A 71 -14.73 -11.35 5.30
N PRO A 72 -15.22 -12.44 4.70
CA PRO A 72 -14.85 -12.79 3.32
C PRO A 72 -15.37 -11.78 2.28
N TRP A 73 -16.53 -11.15 2.50
CA TRP A 73 -17.03 -10.09 1.61
C TRP A 73 -16.16 -8.84 1.64
N ILE A 74 -15.69 -8.43 2.83
CA ILE A 74 -14.71 -7.34 2.94
C ILE A 74 -13.41 -7.73 2.23
N GLY A 75 -13.04 -9.02 2.27
CA GLY A 75 -11.90 -9.58 1.52
C GLY A 75 -12.03 -9.39 0.01
N VAL A 76 -13.22 -9.61 -0.54
CA VAL A 76 -13.51 -9.34 -1.95
C VAL A 76 -13.38 -7.86 -2.28
N VAL A 77 -13.92 -6.97 -1.44
CA VAL A 77 -13.77 -5.51 -1.60
C VAL A 77 -12.30 -5.10 -1.58
N LEU A 78 -11.52 -5.62 -0.63
CA LEU A 78 -10.07 -5.37 -0.54
C LEU A 78 -9.37 -5.78 -1.84
N PHE A 79 -9.64 -7.00 -2.34
CA PHE A 79 -9.00 -7.52 -3.54
C PHE A 79 -9.23 -6.60 -4.74
N PHE A 80 -10.49 -6.26 -5.04
CA PHE A 80 -10.79 -5.41 -6.20
C PHE A 80 -10.28 -3.98 -6.02
N SER A 81 -10.49 -3.37 -4.85
CA SER A 81 -10.00 -2.01 -4.56
C SER A 81 -8.47 -1.94 -4.70
N PHE A 82 -7.74 -2.89 -4.11
CA PHE A 82 -6.28 -2.93 -4.20
C PHE A 82 -5.81 -3.17 -5.64
N TYR A 83 -6.41 -4.09 -6.39
CA TYR A 83 -5.95 -4.38 -7.75
C TYR A 83 -6.27 -3.26 -8.75
N ILE A 84 -7.37 -2.54 -8.57
CA ILE A 84 -7.61 -1.28 -9.30
C ILE A 84 -6.48 -0.28 -9.00
N PHE A 85 -6.07 -0.14 -7.73
CA PHE A 85 -4.96 0.73 -7.34
C PHE A 85 -3.61 0.25 -7.89
N PHE A 86 -3.39 -1.07 -7.89
CA PHE A 86 -2.19 -1.71 -8.40
C PHE A 86 -2.00 -1.38 -9.88
N PHE A 87 -3.03 -1.57 -10.72
CA PHE A 87 -2.92 -1.28 -12.16
C PHE A 87 -2.71 0.21 -12.47
N GLN A 88 -3.08 1.11 -11.55
CA GLN A 88 -2.79 2.54 -11.68
C GLN A 88 -1.33 2.88 -11.35
N LEU A 89 -0.63 2.07 -10.55
CA LEU A 89 0.67 2.44 -9.97
C LEU A 89 1.83 1.48 -10.26
N TRP A 90 1.55 0.28 -10.81
CA TRP A 90 2.55 -0.78 -10.95
C TRP A 90 3.76 -0.38 -11.77
N LYS A 91 3.57 0.41 -12.84
CA LYS A 91 4.67 0.88 -13.70
C LYS A 91 5.68 1.72 -12.92
N ALA A 92 5.21 2.64 -12.09
CA ALA A 92 6.05 3.47 -11.22
C ALA A 92 6.69 2.68 -10.06
N ASN A 93 6.23 1.45 -9.80
CA ASN A 93 6.72 0.57 -8.74
C ASN A 93 7.63 -0.56 -9.26
N LEU A 94 8.03 -0.53 -10.54
CA LEU A 94 9.03 -1.46 -11.05
C LEU A 94 10.40 -1.19 -10.43
N PHE A 95 11.14 -2.25 -10.10
CA PHE A 95 12.51 -2.13 -9.62
C PHE A 95 13.43 -1.61 -10.73
N THR A 96 14.32 -0.71 -10.34
CA THR A 96 15.29 -0.02 -11.18
C THR A 96 16.69 -0.24 -10.60
N ARG A 97 17.73 0.06 -11.38
CA ARG A 97 19.12 -0.04 -10.90
C ARG A 97 19.40 0.84 -9.68
N ALA A 98 18.70 1.97 -9.55
CA ALA A 98 18.85 2.88 -8.40
C ALA A 98 18.37 2.22 -7.08
N ASP A 99 17.39 1.30 -7.16
CA ASP A 99 16.88 0.60 -5.99
C ASP A 99 17.95 -0.33 -5.36
N MET A 100 18.89 -0.82 -6.16
CA MET A 100 20.01 -1.64 -5.66
C MET A 100 20.92 -0.84 -4.72
N GLY A 101 21.21 0.41 -5.08
CA GLY A 101 22.00 1.32 -4.24
C GLY A 101 21.27 1.71 -2.94
N TRP A 102 19.93 1.74 -2.98
CA TRP A 102 19.11 1.93 -1.78
C TRP A 102 19.22 0.74 -0.82
N PHE A 103 19.19 -0.50 -1.33
CA PHE A 103 19.35 -1.70 -0.50
C PHE A 103 20.73 -1.77 0.17
N THR A 104 21.80 -1.42 -0.55
CA THR A 104 23.15 -1.38 0.03
C THR A 104 23.31 -0.27 1.08
N GLY A 105 22.53 0.80 0.98
CA GLY A 105 22.52 1.95 1.90
C GLY A 105 21.48 1.88 3.02
N ILE A 106 20.92 0.70 3.32
CA ILE A 106 19.80 0.60 4.30
C ILE A 106 20.14 1.15 5.69
N ARG A 107 21.43 1.10 6.10
CA ARG A 107 21.90 1.71 7.36
C ARG A 107 21.77 3.23 7.34
N ASP A 108 22.07 3.87 6.22
CA ASP A 108 21.92 5.32 6.04
C ASP A 108 20.44 5.72 6.00
N VAL A 109 19.55 4.89 5.42
CA VAL A 109 18.09 5.08 5.49
C VAL A 109 17.62 5.11 6.94
N ILE A 110 18.00 4.10 7.73
CA ILE A 110 17.61 4.00 9.15
C ILE A 110 18.19 5.17 9.97
N GLY A 111 19.42 5.59 9.66
CA GLY A 111 20.06 6.76 10.26
C GLY A 111 19.51 8.12 9.80
N GLY A 112 18.60 8.15 8.82
CA GLY A 112 18.04 9.39 8.26
C GLY A 112 19.00 10.18 7.35
N HIS A 113 20.12 9.56 6.93
CA HIS A 113 21.13 10.10 6.03
C HIS A 113 20.78 9.84 4.56
N GLU A 114 19.55 10.18 4.18
CA GLU A 114 19.02 9.94 2.83
C GLU A 114 19.75 10.74 1.74
N ASP A 115 20.50 11.78 2.13
CA ASP A 115 21.37 12.57 1.26
C ASP A 115 22.53 11.76 0.67
N ARG A 116 22.90 10.64 1.30
CA ARG A 116 23.95 9.71 0.84
C ARG A 116 23.43 8.63 -0.11
N LEU A 117 22.12 8.56 -0.31
CA LEU A 117 21.48 7.56 -1.16
C LEU A 117 21.37 8.05 -2.60
N PRO A 118 21.25 7.15 -3.58
CA PRO A 118 20.94 7.50 -4.95
C PRO A 118 19.65 8.34 -5.04
N GLU A 119 19.56 9.23 -6.04
CA GLU A 119 18.36 10.03 -6.24
C GLU A 119 17.17 9.12 -6.61
N MET A 120 16.19 9.03 -5.71
CA MET A 120 15.04 8.15 -5.87
C MET A 120 13.95 8.77 -6.75
N GLY A 121 13.32 7.91 -7.57
CA GLY A 121 12.17 8.25 -8.42
C GLY A 121 10.88 8.46 -7.61
N LYS A 122 9.71 8.28 -8.23
CA LYS A 122 8.42 8.56 -7.57
C LYS A 122 8.19 7.72 -6.33
N TYR A 123 8.71 6.49 -6.30
CA TYR A 123 8.74 5.60 -5.15
C TYR A 123 10.16 5.17 -4.82
N ASN A 124 10.48 5.07 -3.53
CA ASN A 124 11.74 4.48 -3.08
C ASN A 124 11.67 2.94 -3.04
N ALA A 125 12.81 2.26 -2.89
CA ALA A 125 12.87 0.81 -2.95
C ALA A 125 12.04 0.14 -1.82
N GLY A 126 12.04 0.70 -0.61
CA GLY A 126 11.21 0.21 0.50
C GLY A 126 9.71 0.27 0.20
N GLN A 127 9.23 1.37 -0.40
CA GLN A 127 7.84 1.50 -0.85
C GLN A 127 7.48 0.46 -1.92
N LYS A 128 8.39 0.18 -2.86
CA LYS A 128 8.20 -0.86 -3.89
C LYS A 128 8.12 -2.25 -3.27
N VAL A 129 8.96 -2.56 -2.29
CA VAL A 129 8.91 -3.83 -1.55
C VAL A 129 7.56 -4.00 -0.88
N ILE A 130 7.06 -2.98 -0.17
CA ILE A 130 5.74 -3.02 0.46
C ILE A 130 4.63 -3.23 -0.59
N PHE A 131 4.69 -2.50 -1.72
CA PHE A 131 3.72 -2.61 -2.81
C PHE A 131 3.62 -4.03 -3.36
N TRP A 132 4.76 -4.66 -3.69
CA TRP A 132 4.80 -6.02 -4.23
C TRP A 132 4.45 -7.07 -3.16
N ALA A 133 4.89 -6.88 -1.92
CA ALA A 133 4.53 -7.78 -0.82
C ALA A 133 3.01 -7.78 -0.59
N MET A 134 2.37 -6.61 -0.52
CA MET A 134 0.91 -6.51 -0.39
C MET A 134 0.20 -7.16 -1.58
N ALA A 135 0.65 -6.92 -2.81
CA ALA A 135 0.03 -7.51 -4.00
C ALA A 135 0.02 -9.06 -3.94
N LEU A 136 1.16 -9.67 -3.67
CA LEU A 136 1.29 -11.12 -3.60
C LEU A 136 0.50 -11.71 -2.42
N LEU A 137 0.55 -11.08 -1.24
CA LEU A 137 -0.17 -11.55 -0.06
C LEU A 137 -1.69 -11.43 -0.22
N ILE A 138 -2.19 -10.38 -0.86
CA ILE A 138 -3.64 -10.23 -1.15
C ILE A 138 -4.12 -11.33 -2.11
N VAL A 139 -3.31 -11.70 -3.10
CA VAL A 139 -3.63 -12.86 -3.97
C VAL A 139 -3.64 -14.16 -3.18
N ALA A 140 -2.64 -14.40 -2.33
CA ALA A 140 -2.61 -15.58 -1.49
C ALA A 140 -3.85 -15.64 -0.57
N LEU A 141 -4.23 -14.52 0.04
CA LEU A 141 -5.39 -14.39 0.91
C LEU A 141 -6.72 -14.61 0.17
N ILE A 142 -6.93 -14.02 -1.01
CA ILE A 142 -8.19 -14.23 -1.73
C ILE A 142 -8.32 -15.68 -2.22
N ILE A 143 -7.24 -16.28 -2.73
CA ILE A 143 -7.26 -17.66 -3.22
C ILE A 143 -7.58 -18.62 -2.07
N THR A 144 -6.82 -18.52 -0.98
CA THR A 144 -7.04 -19.38 0.20
C THR A 144 -8.38 -19.08 0.86
N GLY A 145 -8.80 -17.81 0.90
CA GLY A 145 -10.10 -17.37 1.43
C GLY A 145 -11.27 -17.98 0.68
N VAL A 146 -11.24 -17.97 -0.66
CA VAL A 146 -12.28 -18.62 -1.48
C VAL A 146 -12.31 -20.14 -1.26
N ILE A 147 -11.15 -20.79 -1.14
CA ILE A 147 -11.07 -22.24 -0.87
C ILE A 147 -11.76 -22.61 0.46
N ILE A 148 -11.60 -21.79 1.50
CA ILE A 148 -12.17 -22.05 2.84
C ILE A 148 -13.56 -21.43 3.04
N TRP A 149 -14.13 -20.81 2.00
CA TRP A 149 -15.43 -20.14 2.08
C TRP A 149 -16.58 -21.13 1.84
N ASP A 150 -16.82 -21.96 2.85
CA ASP A 150 -17.77 -23.09 2.77
C ASP A 150 -19.20 -22.69 2.43
N GLN A 151 -19.65 -21.49 2.81
CA GLN A 151 -21.02 -21.02 2.53
C GLN A 151 -21.40 -21.10 1.04
N TYR A 152 -20.43 -20.89 0.14
CA TYR A 152 -20.65 -20.89 -1.30
C TYR A 152 -19.83 -21.96 -2.03
N PHE A 153 -18.67 -22.35 -1.50
CA PHE A 153 -17.69 -23.16 -2.22
C PHE A 153 -17.40 -24.53 -1.61
N TYR A 154 -18.18 -24.96 -0.60
CA TYR A 154 -17.93 -26.20 0.14
C TYR A 154 -17.76 -27.43 -0.77
N SER A 155 -18.60 -27.57 -1.81
CA SER A 155 -18.63 -28.73 -2.70
C SER A 155 -17.49 -28.79 -3.72
N TYR A 156 -16.74 -27.69 -3.92
CA TYR A 156 -15.71 -27.59 -4.95
C TYR A 156 -14.30 -27.91 -4.43
N THR A 157 -14.14 -28.09 -3.12
CA THR A 157 -12.82 -28.28 -2.49
C THR A 157 -12.84 -29.41 -1.48
N SER A 158 -11.78 -30.22 -1.46
CA SER A 158 -11.65 -31.33 -0.51
C SER A 158 -11.31 -30.84 0.90
N ILE A 159 -11.58 -31.66 1.91
CA ILE A 159 -11.25 -31.36 3.32
C ILE A 159 -9.73 -31.13 3.49
N GLU A 160 -8.89 -31.94 2.83
CA GLU A 160 -7.44 -31.78 2.89
C GLU A 160 -6.96 -30.46 2.28
N THR A 161 -7.55 -30.06 1.15
CA THR A 161 -7.28 -28.75 0.54
C THR A 161 -7.65 -27.60 1.48
N LYS A 162 -8.80 -27.70 2.16
CA LYS A 162 -9.25 -26.68 3.12
C LYS A 162 -8.30 -26.56 4.31
N ARG A 163 -7.83 -27.68 4.86
CA ARG A 163 -6.86 -27.69 5.98
C ARG A 163 -5.58 -26.93 5.61
N PHE A 164 -5.03 -27.20 4.44
CA PHE A 164 -3.85 -26.48 3.95
C PHE A 164 -4.16 -25.00 3.70
N ALA A 165 -5.32 -24.69 3.11
CA ALA A 165 -5.72 -23.33 2.84
C ALA A 165 -5.95 -22.50 4.11
N VAL A 166 -6.53 -23.06 5.18
CA VAL A 166 -6.66 -22.38 6.48
C VAL A 166 -5.28 -22.00 7.03
N LEU A 167 -4.32 -22.93 7.02
CA LEU A 167 -2.96 -22.66 7.47
C LEU A 167 -2.28 -21.57 6.64
N ALA A 168 -2.35 -21.69 5.31
CA ALA A 168 -1.77 -20.72 4.39
C ALA A 168 -2.41 -19.33 4.53
N HIS A 169 -3.73 -19.27 4.70
CA HIS A 169 -4.47 -18.03 4.93
C HIS A 169 -4.03 -17.36 6.23
N ALA A 170 -3.94 -18.13 7.32
CA ALA A 170 -3.49 -17.66 8.62
C ALA A 170 -2.06 -17.09 8.57
N VAL A 171 -1.12 -17.79 7.91
CA VAL A 171 0.26 -17.31 7.72
C VAL A 171 0.29 -16.03 6.88
N ALA A 172 -0.41 -16.01 5.75
CA ALA A 172 -0.49 -14.83 4.89
C ALA A 172 -1.12 -13.63 5.61
N ALA A 173 -2.12 -13.86 6.47
CA ALA A 173 -2.78 -12.84 7.27
C ALA A 173 -1.81 -12.21 8.28
N VAL A 174 -1.02 -13.01 9.00
CA VAL A 174 0.00 -12.49 9.91
C VAL A 174 1.04 -11.67 9.15
N LEU A 175 1.53 -12.19 8.02
CA LEU A 175 2.54 -11.48 7.21
C LEU A 175 2.02 -10.15 6.67
N ILE A 176 0.79 -10.09 6.15
CA ILE A 176 0.24 -8.83 5.62
C ILE A 176 -0.02 -7.82 6.75
N ILE A 177 -0.41 -8.28 7.94
CA ILE A 177 -0.55 -7.40 9.12
C ILE A 177 0.81 -6.79 9.49
N CYS A 178 1.89 -7.58 9.50
CA CYS A 178 3.24 -7.05 9.72
C CYS A 178 3.65 -6.01 8.66
N VAL A 179 3.44 -6.31 7.37
CA VAL A 179 3.72 -5.39 6.27
C VAL A 179 2.90 -4.10 6.40
N PHE A 180 1.62 -4.21 6.78
CA PHE A 180 0.74 -3.07 7.01
C PHE A 180 1.21 -2.19 8.17
N ILE A 181 1.64 -2.78 9.29
CA ILE A 181 2.19 -2.02 10.43
C ILE A 181 3.43 -1.24 9.98
N VAL A 182 4.35 -1.88 9.25
CA VAL A 182 5.54 -1.21 8.70
C VAL A 182 5.17 -0.09 7.74
N HIS A 183 4.17 -0.30 6.87
CA HIS A 183 3.67 0.71 5.95
C HIS A 183 3.13 1.95 6.67
N VAL A 184 2.26 1.74 7.67
CA VAL A 184 1.68 2.83 8.48
C VAL A 184 2.78 3.56 9.24
N TYR A 185 3.69 2.81 9.89
CA TYR A 185 4.82 3.40 10.61
C TYR A 185 5.69 4.27 9.69
N ALA A 186 6.04 3.79 8.50
CA ALA A 186 6.84 4.54 7.53
C ALA A 186 6.16 5.85 7.09
N ALA A 187 4.82 5.85 6.97
CA ALA A 187 4.05 7.04 6.63
C ALA A 187 4.09 8.13 7.73
N PHE A 188 4.17 7.73 9.00
CA PHE A 188 4.33 8.65 10.14
C PHE A 188 5.79 9.07 10.35
N TRP A 189 6.74 8.15 10.18
CA TRP A 189 8.17 8.41 10.36
C TRP A 189 8.68 9.44 9.33
N THR A 190 8.27 9.29 8.07
CA THR A 190 8.62 10.22 7.00
C THR A 190 7.69 11.43 7.03
N ARG A 191 7.99 12.42 7.88
CA ARG A 191 7.15 13.61 8.12
C ARG A 191 6.71 14.27 6.81
N GLY A 192 5.41 14.52 6.67
CA GLY A 192 4.81 15.11 5.48
C GLY A 192 4.24 14.11 4.47
N THR A 193 4.61 12.82 4.55
CA THR A 193 4.09 11.78 3.65
C THR A 193 2.58 11.56 3.81
N PHE A 194 2.08 11.60 5.05
CA PHE A 194 0.65 11.44 5.32
C PHE A 194 -0.23 12.50 4.61
N ARG A 195 0.31 13.70 4.35
CA ARG A 195 -0.38 14.76 3.59
C ARG A 195 -0.67 14.33 2.15
N ALA A 196 0.17 13.49 1.56
CA ALA A 196 -0.04 12.97 0.22
C ALA A 196 -1.36 12.17 0.11
N MET A 197 -1.72 11.40 1.16
CA MET A 197 -2.93 10.59 1.16
C MET A 197 -4.18 11.33 1.63
N THR A 198 -4.04 12.40 2.41
CA THR A 198 -5.17 13.21 2.87
C THR A 198 -5.50 14.37 1.93
N LYS A 199 -4.48 15.11 1.48
CA LYS A 199 -4.63 16.29 0.63
C LYS A 199 -4.25 16.07 -0.83
N GLY A 200 -3.48 15.02 -1.15
CA GLY A 200 -2.98 14.77 -2.51
C GLY A 200 -1.67 15.43 -2.86
N SER A 201 -1.19 16.35 -2.02
CA SER A 201 0.02 17.12 -2.25
C SER A 201 1.05 16.96 -1.14
N VAL A 202 2.31 17.14 -1.52
CA VAL A 202 3.48 17.18 -0.63
C VAL A 202 4.17 18.52 -0.75
N THR A 203 5.02 18.89 0.22
CA THR A 203 5.81 20.12 0.09
C THR A 203 6.97 19.91 -0.89
N GLY A 204 7.41 20.97 -1.56
CA GLY A 204 8.59 20.92 -2.44
C GLY A 204 9.85 20.46 -1.71
N GLY A 205 10.04 20.87 -0.46
CA GLY A 205 11.14 20.41 0.38
C GLY A 205 11.11 18.91 0.67
N TRP A 206 9.92 18.34 0.90
CA TRP A 206 9.75 16.90 1.04
C TRP A 206 10.09 16.17 -0.26
N ALA A 207 9.59 16.66 -1.40
CA ALA A 207 9.87 16.09 -2.71
C ALA A 207 11.37 16.13 -3.04
N TRP A 208 12.05 17.22 -2.70
CA TRP A 208 13.51 17.36 -2.89
C TRP A 208 14.32 16.42 -2.00
N ARG A 209 13.89 16.19 -0.75
CA ARG A 209 14.60 15.35 0.21
C ARG A 209 14.44 13.85 -0.11
N HIS A 210 13.20 13.40 -0.32
CA HIS A 210 12.88 11.97 -0.39
C HIS A 210 12.74 11.43 -1.83
N HIS A 211 12.44 12.30 -2.80
CA HIS A 211 12.11 11.91 -4.18
C HIS A 211 12.72 12.86 -5.21
N ARG A 212 14.00 13.22 -5.02
CA ARG A 212 14.69 14.26 -5.78
C ARG A 212 14.64 14.04 -7.30
N LYS A 213 14.81 12.80 -7.75
CA LYS A 213 14.82 12.47 -9.18
C LYS A 213 13.44 12.73 -9.79
N TRP A 214 12.37 12.32 -9.09
CA TRP A 214 10.99 12.60 -9.52
C TRP A 214 10.71 14.11 -9.62
N LEU A 215 11.15 14.89 -8.63
CA LEU A 215 10.97 16.35 -8.66
C LEU A 215 11.72 17.01 -9.84
N LYS A 216 12.96 16.57 -10.12
CA LYS A 216 13.74 17.07 -11.26
C LYS A 216 13.10 16.73 -12.60
N GLU A 217 12.62 15.50 -12.75
CA GLU A 217 11.89 15.07 -13.96
C GLU A 217 10.61 15.89 -14.15
N LEU A 218 9.87 16.16 -13.06
CA LEU A 218 8.66 16.97 -13.12
C LEU A 218 8.94 18.43 -13.51
N ALA A 219 9.98 19.03 -12.94
CA ALA A 219 10.41 20.38 -13.30
C ALA A 219 10.86 20.47 -14.77
N GLY A 220 11.56 19.44 -15.27
CA GLY A 220 11.98 19.34 -16.66
C GLY A 220 10.83 19.18 -17.67
N ARG A 221 9.67 18.70 -17.23
CA ARG A 221 8.45 18.57 -18.06
C ARG A 221 7.75 19.92 -18.32
N GLY A 222 8.12 20.98 -17.59
CA GLY A 222 7.60 22.34 -17.81
C GLY A 222 6.15 22.57 -17.35
N ARG A 223 5.53 21.61 -16.63
CA ARG A 223 4.18 21.78 -16.07
C ARG A 223 4.24 22.45 -14.71
N ILE A 224 4.48 23.75 -14.78
CA ILE A 224 4.55 24.66 -13.65
C ILE A 224 3.32 25.56 -13.78
N ASP A 225 2.34 25.41 -12.89
CA ASP A 225 1.22 26.34 -12.90
C ASP A 225 1.72 27.75 -12.50
N PRO A 226 1.27 28.80 -13.19
CA PRO A 226 1.59 30.17 -12.77
C PRO A 226 1.10 30.36 -11.34
N ALA A 227 1.93 31.02 -10.52
CA ALA A 227 1.46 31.48 -9.22
C ALA A 227 0.35 32.51 -9.50
N GLU A 228 -0.87 32.22 -9.06
CA GLU A 228 -1.92 33.23 -8.91
C GLU A 228 -1.48 34.29 -7.89
#